data_AF-A0A919D808-F1
#
_entry.id   AF-A0A919D808-F1
#
_cell.length_a   1.000
_cell.length_b   1.000
_cell.length_c   1.000
_cell.angle_alpha   90.00
_cell.angle_beta   90.00
_cell.angle_gamma   90.00
#
_symmetry.space_group_name_H-M   'P 1'
#
loop_
_entity.id
_entity.type
_entity.pdbx_description
1 polymer ?
#
loop_
_entity_poly.entity_id
_entity_poly.type
_entity_poly.pdbx_seq_one_letter_code
_entity_poly.pdbx_strand_id
1 'polypeptide(L)'
;MRVRTLLVETKPAWFGVDGALLAHAQQSALGRRMLSRWLQAKAPALLAPSPDGAALTTVTAWPRARLQRLIRDLGTLAFAPAIRAEVRREPVRWLKALLGDGYALALDRSLWDGTLDGEAEARVARELREALASQDLARQSLLPRIDRQGRAELDAWCREHAPALGEWSRLLHEPETLPPAHLSPALVARAHAHHLRAAA
;
A
#
# COMPACT_ATOMS: atom_id res chain seq x y z
N MET A 1 17.87 -17.04 7.49
CA MET A 1 16.69 -17.29 6.62
C MET A 1 15.96 -16.01 6.16
N ARG A 2 16.17 -14.84 6.77
CA ARG A 2 15.25 -13.69 6.65
C ARG A 2 15.53 -12.68 5.50
N VAL A 3 16.80 -12.51 5.11
CA VAL A 3 17.19 -11.64 3.97
C VAL A 3 16.73 -12.22 2.63
N ARG A 4 16.68 -13.56 2.50
CA ARG A 4 16.23 -14.22 1.26
C ARG A 4 14.77 -13.89 0.95
N THR A 5 13.89 -13.91 1.95
CA THR A 5 12.48 -13.56 1.79
C THR A 5 12.31 -12.13 1.30
N LEU A 6 13.01 -11.18 1.94
CA LEU A 6 13.04 -9.78 1.50
C LEU A 6 13.47 -9.68 0.02
N LEU A 7 14.58 -10.31 -0.36
CA LEU A 7 15.10 -10.24 -1.73
C LEU A 7 14.16 -10.87 -2.78
N VAL A 8 13.43 -11.92 -2.42
CA VAL A 8 12.50 -12.62 -3.30
C VAL A 8 11.20 -11.84 -3.48
N GLU A 9 10.73 -11.17 -2.43
CA GLU A 9 9.48 -10.40 -2.46
C GLU A 9 9.65 -8.99 -3.04
N THR A 10 10.86 -8.42 -2.99
CA THR A 10 11.18 -7.13 -3.63
C THR A 10 10.96 -7.20 -5.14
N LYS A 11 10.34 -6.16 -5.70
CA LYS A 11 10.08 -6.07 -7.14
C LYS A 11 11.38 -5.97 -7.95
N PRO A 12 11.51 -6.74 -9.05
CA PRO A 12 12.74 -6.79 -9.84
C PRO A 12 13.25 -5.43 -10.33
N ALA A 13 12.37 -4.48 -10.64
CA ALA A 13 12.76 -3.16 -11.14
C ALA A 13 13.65 -2.35 -10.17
N TRP A 14 13.62 -2.66 -8.86
CA TRP A 14 14.51 -2.02 -7.88
C TRP A 14 15.98 -2.41 -8.03
N PHE A 15 16.26 -3.55 -8.65
CA PHE A 15 17.61 -4.03 -8.85
C PHE A 15 18.23 -3.57 -10.17
N GLY A 16 17.43 -3.21 -11.18
CA GLY A 16 17.93 -2.71 -12.47
C GLY A 16 18.79 -3.72 -13.23
N VAL A 17 18.64 -5.02 -12.96
CA VAL A 17 19.38 -6.11 -13.60
C VAL A 17 18.44 -7.06 -14.33
N ASP A 18 18.98 -7.81 -15.29
CA ASP A 18 18.25 -8.84 -16.02
C ASP A 18 17.63 -9.89 -15.07
N GLY A 19 16.46 -10.41 -15.45
CA GLY A 19 15.69 -11.35 -14.62
C GLY A 19 16.39 -12.68 -14.36
N ALA A 20 17.13 -13.21 -15.34
CA ALA A 20 17.88 -14.46 -15.17
C ALA A 20 19.08 -14.24 -14.25
N LEU A 21 19.76 -13.09 -14.38
CA LEU A 21 20.85 -12.71 -13.49
C LEU A 21 20.35 -12.50 -12.05
N LEU A 22 19.19 -11.86 -11.88
CA LEU A 22 18.56 -11.67 -10.57
C LEU A 22 18.24 -13.01 -9.91
N ALA A 23 17.63 -13.94 -10.64
CA ALA A 23 17.30 -15.28 -10.15
C ALA A 23 18.56 -16.04 -9.69
N HIS A 24 19.63 -15.96 -10.49
CA HIS A 24 20.92 -16.57 -10.13
C HIS A 24 21.55 -15.91 -8.90
N ALA A 25 21.53 -14.58 -8.83
CA ALA A 25 22.06 -13.81 -7.69
C ALA A 25 21.30 -14.11 -6.38
N GLN A 26 19.98 -14.31 -6.43
CA GLN A 26 19.17 -14.71 -5.28
C GLN A 26 19.54 -16.11 -4.75
N GLN A 27 20.00 -17.00 -5.62
CA GLN A 27 20.39 -18.37 -5.27
C GLN A 27 21.82 -18.47 -4.71
N SER A 28 22.74 -17.57 -5.08
CA SER A 28 24.12 -17.58 -4.57
C SER A 28 24.29 -16.75 -3.28
N ALA A 29 25.25 -17.16 -2.43
CA ALA A 29 25.53 -16.43 -1.19
C ALA A 29 26.15 -15.04 -1.44
N LEU A 30 27.04 -14.93 -2.42
CA LEU A 30 27.66 -13.68 -2.83
C LEU A 30 26.64 -12.75 -3.48
N GLY A 31 25.82 -13.26 -4.40
CA GLY A 31 24.77 -12.50 -5.08
C GLY A 31 23.78 -11.91 -4.09
N ARG A 32 23.29 -12.70 -3.12
CA ARG A 32 22.44 -12.18 -2.04
C ARG A 32 23.10 -11.04 -1.26
N ARG A 33 24.39 -11.15 -0.92
CA ARG A 33 25.12 -10.08 -0.23
C ARG A 33 25.20 -8.81 -1.07
N MET A 34 25.45 -8.93 -2.38
CA MET A 34 25.48 -7.78 -3.29
C MET A 34 24.09 -7.13 -3.42
N LEU A 35 23.05 -7.93 -3.63
CA LEU A 35 21.66 -7.44 -3.72
C LEU A 35 21.22 -6.76 -2.42
N SER A 36 21.58 -7.29 -1.26
CA SER A 36 21.28 -6.64 0.02
C SER A 36 22.00 -5.31 0.20
N ARG A 37 23.28 -5.22 -0.19
CA ARG A 37 24.02 -3.94 -0.18
C ARG A 37 23.43 -2.92 -1.14
N TRP A 38 22.99 -3.37 -2.31
CA TRP A 38 22.28 -2.53 -3.27
C TRP A 38 20.99 -1.96 -2.68
N LEU A 39 20.17 -2.81 -2.04
CA LEU A 39 18.96 -2.37 -1.39
C LEU A 39 19.22 -1.47 -0.18
N GLN A 40 20.34 -1.60 0.51
CA GLN A 40 20.66 -0.74 1.66
C GLN A 40 20.75 0.73 1.25
N ALA A 41 21.16 1.04 0.02
CA ALA A 41 21.16 2.41 -0.50
C ALA A 41 19.75 2.94 -0.83
N LYS A 42 18.76 2.05 -1.03
CA LYS A 42 17.37 2.39 -1.39
C LYS A 42 16.39 2.30 -0.23
N ALA A 43 16.71 1.47 0.75
CA ALA A 43 15.93 1.20 1.94
C ALA A 43 16.85 1.18 3.18
N PRO A 44 17.46 2.33 3.53
CA PRO A 44 18.42 2.42 4.62
C PRO A 44 17.80 2.15 5.99
N ALA A 45 16.55 2.58 6.24
CA ALA A 45 15.90 2.36 7.54
C ALA A 45 15.48 0.91 7.74
N LEU A 46 14.99 0.25 6.69
CA LEU A 46 14.60 -1.16 6.68
C LEU A 46 15.80 -2.08 6.83
N LEU A 47 16.96 -1.71 6.29
CA LEU A 47 18.18 -2.51 6.37
C LEU A 47 19.18 -1.95 7.39
N ALA A 48 18.76 -1.00 8.23
CA ALA A 48 19.60 -0.46 9.28
C ALA A 48 19.98 -1.58 10.26
N PRO A 49 21.26 -1.67 10.66
CA PRO A 49 21.65 -2.56 11.74
C PRO A 49 20.94 -2.10 13.01
N SER A 50 20.06 -2.96 13.55
CA SER A 50 19.38 -2.72 14.81
C SER A 50 19.85 -3.78 15.82
N PRO A 51 20.18 -3.38 17.06
CA PRO A 51 20.60 -4.32 18.10
C PRO A 51 19.55 -5.40 18.38
N ASP A 52 18.27 -5.09 18.14
CA ASP A 52 17.13 -5.99 18.35
C ASP A 52 16.69 -6.74 17.07
N GLY A 53 17.38 -6.51 15.94
CA GLY A 53 17.02 -7.09 14.65
C GLY A 53 15.80 -6.46 13.96
N ALA A 54 15.47 -5.19 14.26
CA ALA A 54 14.24 -4.48 13.86
C ALA A 54 13.94 -4.45 12.34
N ALA A 55 14.97 -4.48 11.51
CA ALA A 55 14.87 -4.64 10.05
C ALA A 55 14.00 -5.85 9.65
N LEU A 56 14.30 -6.98 10.30
CA LEU A 56 13.67 -8.25 10.01
C LEU A 56 12.36 -8.41 10.78
N THR A 57 12.19 -7.72 11.93
CA THR A 57 10.92 -7.69 12.66
C THR A 57 9.84 -7.01 11.83
N THR A 58 10.18 -5.96 11.07
CA THR A 58 9.22 -5.24 10.21
C THR A 58 8.66 -6.16 9.11
N VAL A 59 9.52 -6.86 8.37
CA VAL A 59 9.08 -7.80 7.31
C VAL A 59 8.24 -8.94 7.89
N THR A 60 8.59 -9.45 9.08
CA THR A 60 7.80 -10.51 9.73
C THR A 60 6.48 -10.00 10.31
N ALA A 61 6.45 -8.77 10.83
CA ALA A 61 5.25 -8.13 11.36
C ALA A 61 4.32 -7.63 10.24
N TRP A 62 4.84 -7.45 9.03
CA TRP A 62 4.09 -7.02 7.86
C TRP A 62 4.33 -7.94 6.66
N PRO A 63 3.81 -9.19 6.69
CA PRO A 63 3.76 -10.03 5.51
C PRO A 63 3.04 -9.31 4.36
N ARG A 64 3.44 -9.56 3.11
CA ARG A 64 2.88 -8.90 1.91
C ARG A 64 1.35 -8.85 1.90
N ALA A 65 0.68 -9.95 2.24
CA ALA A 65 -0.78 -10.01 2.25
C ALA A 65 -1.42 -9.06 3.27
N ARG A 66 -0.83 -8.95 4.48
CA ARG A 66 -1.30 -8.04 5.53
C ARG A 66 -1.12 -6.59 5.11
N LEU A 67 0.05 -6.28 4.58
CA LEU A 67 0.36 -4.93 4.12
C LEU A 67 -0.55 -4.52 2.96
N GLN A 68 -0.83 -5.44 2.02
CA GLN A 68 -1.78 -5.18 0.92
C GLN A 68 -3.19 -4.90 1.45
N ARG A 69 -3.63 -5.62 2.50
CA ARG A 69 -4.94 -5.38 3.11
C ARG A 69 -5.02 -4.01 3.78
N LEU A 70 -3.99 -3.62 4.54
CA LEU A 70 -3.90 -2.27 5.10
C LEU A 70 -3.94 -1.20 3.99
N ILE A 71 -3.14 -1.36 2.95
CA ILE A 71 -3.12 -0.46 1.79
C ILE A 71 -4.52 -0.35 1.17
N ARG A 72 -5.19 -1.48 0.94
CA ARG A 72 -6.54 -1.52 0.39
C ARG A 72 -7.52 -0.75 1.26
N ASP A 73 -7.49 -0.97 2.57
CA ASP A 73 -8.40 -0.34 3.53
C ASP A 73 -8.16 1.17 3.60
N LEU A 74 -6.89 1.60 3.64
CA LEU A 74 -6.52 3.02 3.60
C LEU A 74 -6.99 3.69 2.30
N GLY A 75 -6.77 3.05 1.16
CA GLY A 75 -7.26 3.55 -0.12
C GLY A 75 -8.79 3.63 -0.17
N THR A 76 -9.46 2.66 0.42
CA THR A 76 -10.93 2.62 0.46
C THR A 76 -11.48 3.74 1.34
N LEU A 77 -10.85 4.02 2.48
CA LEU A 77 -11.14 5.19 3.33
C LEU A 77 -10.87 6.51 2.60
N ALA A 78 -9.76 6.59 1.85
CA ALA A 78 -9.41 7.77 1.06
C ALA A 78 -10.44 8.06 -0.05
N PHE A 79 -11.08 7.03 -0.60
CA PHE A 79 -12.17 7.14 -1.58
C PHE A 79 -13.57 7.24 -0.95
N ALA A 80 -13.69 7.12 0.38
CA ALA A 80 -14.97 7.06 1.08
C ALA A 80 -15.93 8.22 0.73
N PRO A 81 -15.50 9.49 0.63
CA PRO A 81 -16.40 10.60 0.30
C PRO A 81 -17.06 10.42 -1.07
N ALA A 82 -16.29 10.07 -2.09
CA ALA A 82 -16.80 9.82 -3.43
C ALA A 82 -17.67 8.56 -3.51
N ILE A 83 -17.31 7.51 -2.76
CA ILE A 83 -18.13 6.29 -2.65
C ILE A 83 -19.48 6.60 -2.00
N ARG A 84 -19.52 7.43 -0.96
CA ARG A 84 -20.76 7.84 -0.27
C ARG A 84 -21.63 8.76 -1.13
N ALA A 85 -21.02 9.58 -1.98
CA ALA A 85 -21.72 10.46 -2.91
C ALA A 85 -22.35 9.71 -4.09
N GLU A 86 -21.96 8.47 -4.34
CA GLU A 86 -22.52 7.66 -5.42
C GLU A 86 -23.88 7.06 -5.03
N VAL A 87 -24.93 7.50 -5.73
CA VAL A 87 -26.32 7.09 -5.46
C VAL A 87 -26.92 6.22 -6.57
N ARG A 88 -26.22 6.04 -7.69
CA ARG A 88 -26.73 5.26 -8.83
C ARG A 88 -26.67 3.77 -8.50
N ARG A 89 -27.79 3.08 -8.73
CA ARG A 89 -27.98 1.65 -8.40
C ARG A 89 -26.86 0.74 -8.92
N GLU A 90 -26.54 0.85 -10.21
CA GLU A 90 -25.57 -0.03 -10.86
C GLU A 90 -24.14 0.18 -10.33
N PRO A 91 -23.59 1.41 -10.30
CA PRO A 91 -22.32 1.71 -9.63
C PRO A 91 -22.24 1.22 -8.19
N VAL A 92 -23.29 1.44 -7.37
CA VAL A 92 -23.31 0.99 -5.97
C VAL A 92 -23.26 -0.53 -5.87
N ARG A 93 -24.07 -1.24 -6.67
CA ARG A 93 -24.06 -2.72 -6.71
C ARG A 93 -22.67 -3.24 -7.05
N TRP A 94 -22.01 -2.60 -8.01
CA TRP A 94 -20.67 -2.95 -8.42
C TRP A 94 -19.62 -2.63 -7.35
N LEU A 95 -19.67 -1.45 -6.72
CA LEU A 95 -18.76 -1.06 -5.63
C LEU A 95 -18.84 -2.05 -4.46
N LYS A 96 -20.06 -2.44 -4.08
CA LYS A 96 -20.29 -3.45 -3.04
C LYS A 96 -19.69 -4.81 -3.42
N ALA A 97 -19.89 -5.25 -4.66
CA ALA A 97 -19.34 -6.52 -5.14
C ALA A 97 -17.81 -6.49 -5.27
N LEU A 98 -17.23 -5.33 -5.56
CA LEU A 98 -15.79 -5.17 -5.75
C LEU A 98 -15.04 -5.06 -4.41
N LEU A 99 -15.54 -4.23 -3.50
CA LEU A 99 -14.84 -3.89 -2.26
C LEU A 99 -15.17 -4.85 -1.11
N GLY A 100 -16.28 -5.60 -1.19
CA GLY A 100 -16.70 -6.51 -0.13
C GLY A 100 -16.83 -5.78 1.20
N ASP A 101 -16.14 -6.28 2.23
CA ASP A 101 -16.11 -5.66 3.56
C ASP A 101 -15.56 -4.23 3.56
N GLY A 102 -14.67 -3.90 2.62
CA GLY A 102 -14.16 -2.54 2.44
C GLY A 102 -15.26 -1.54 2.08
N TYR A 103 -16.37 -1.98 1.48
CA TYR A 103 -17.50 -1.10 1.22
C TYR A 103 -18.17 -0.63 2.52
N ALA A 104 -18.32 -1.52 3.51
CA ALA A 104 -18.86 -1.16 4.82
C ALA A 104 -17.92 -0.18 5.54
N LEU A 105 -16.61 -0.42 5.46
CA LEU A 105 -15.58 0.50 5.97
C LEU A 105 -15.70 1.90 5.34
N ALA A 106 -15.92 1.98 4.02
CA ALA A 106 -16.11 3.25 3.33
C ALA A 106 -17.36 3.99 3.83
N LEU A 107 -18.44 3.29 4.19
CA LEU A 107 -19.68 3.91 4.65
C LEU A 107 -19.67 4.32 6.13
N ASP A 108 -18.75 3.79 6.93
CA ASP A 108 -18.68 4.06 8.35
C ASP A 108 -18.18 5.48 8.66
N ARG A 109 -19.12 6.37 8.95
CA ARG A 109 -18.83 7.78 9.31
C ARG A 109 -18.27 7.94 10.72
N SER A 110 -18.39 6.93 11.59
CA SER A 110 -17.79 6.96 12.93
C SER A 110 -16.27 6.81 12.87
N LEU A 111 -15.78 6.13 11.83
CA LEU A 111 -14.35 5.99 11.57
C LEU A 111 -13.76 7.23 10.92
N TRP A 112 -14.41 7.75 9.87
CA TRP A 112 -13.96 8.93 9.15
C TRP A 112 -15.17 9.66 8.56
N ASP A 113 -15.31 10.95 8.88
CA ASP A 113 -16.45 11.76 8.48
C ASP A 113 -16.49 12.04 6.96
N GLY A 114 -15.34 11.95 6.30
CA GLY A 114 -15.17 12.12 4.87
C GLY A 114 -14.77 13.54 4.46
N THR A 115 -14.36 14.39 5.40
CA THR A 115 -14.04 15.78 5.08
C THR A 115 -12.69 15.86 4.36
N LEU A 116 -12.71 16.29 3.10
CA LEU A 116 -11.53 16.51 2.28
C LEU A 116 -11.40 18.00 1.94
N ASP A 117 -10.20 18.44 1.59
CA ASP A 117 -10.06 19.70 0.88
C ASP A 117 -10.70 19.61 -0.53
N GLY A 118 -11.06 20.76 -1.12
CA GLY A 118 -11.80 20.79 -2.38
C GLY A 118 -11.02 20.20 -3.56
N GLU A 119 -9.69 20.21 -3.53
CA GLU A 119 -8.86 19.65 -4.61
C GLU A 119 -8.83 18.11 -4.55
N ALA A 120 -8.61 17.56 -3.35
CA ALA A 120 -8.64 16.14 -3.07
C ALA A 120 -10.02 15.56 -3.32
N GLU A 121 -11.09 16.24 -2.89
CA GLU A 121 -12.46 15.83 -3.18
C GLU A 121 -12.72 15.77 -4.69
N ALA A 122 -12.40 16.83 -5.43
CA ALA A 122 -12.58 16.87 -6.87
C ALA A 122 -11.77 15.79 -7.61
N ARG A 123 -10.53 15.55 -7.18
CA ARG A 123 -9.66 14.50 -7.74
C ARG A 123 -10.25 13.12 -7.52
N VAL A 124 -10.57 12.76 -6.28
CA VAL A 124 -11.10 11.44 -5.92
C VAL A 124 -12.45 11.20 -6.60
N ALA A 125 -13.33 12.21 -6.63
CA ALA A 125 -14.62 12.12 -7.32
C ALA A 125 -14.46 11.94 -8.84
N ARG A 126 -13.50 12.61 -9.47
CA ARG A 126 -13.17 12.42 -10.89
C ARG A 126 -12.65 11.00 -11.15
N GLU A 127 -11.69 10.55 -10.35
CA GLU A 127 -11.09 9.23 -10.53
C GLU A 127 -12.10 8.10 -10.36
N LEU A 128 -13.01 8.21 -9.38
CA LEU A 128 -14.08 7.24 -9.19
C LEU A 128 -15.04 7.24 -10.37
N ARG A 129 -15.47 8.42 -10.86
CA ARG A 129 -16.36 8.53 -12.02
C ARG A 129 -15.74 7.94 -13.28
N GLU A 130 -14.47 8.21 -13.54
CA GLU A 130 -13.73 7.63 -14.67
C GLU A 130 -13.66 6.11 -14.58
N ALA A 131 -13.35 5.57 -13.40
CA ALA A 131 -13.28 4.13 -13.21
C ALA A 131 -14.64 3.44 -13.41
N LEU A 132 -15.72 4.10 -12.99
CA LEU A 132 -17.10 3.63 -13.13
C LEU A 132 -17.68 3.80 -14.55
N ALA A 133 -17.09 4.65 -15.39
CA ALA A 133 -17.60 4.90 -16.75
C ALA A 133 -17.43 3.68 -17.67
N SER A 134 -16.49 2.79 -17.38
CA SER A 134 -16.19 1.61 -18.20
C SER A 134 -16.79 0.34 -17.60
N GLN A 135 -18.00 -0.06 -18.04
CA GLN A 135 -18.77 -1.16 -17.46
C GLN A 135 -18.04 -2.53 -17.47
N ASP A 136 -17.20 -2.82 -18.47
CA ASP A 136 -16.46 -4.10 -18.58
C ASP A 136 -15.08 -4.11 -17.88
N LEU A 137 -14.46 -2.95 -17.68
CA LEU A 137 -13.10 -2.83 -17.11
C LEU A 137 -13.06 -2.18 -15.73
N ALA A 138 -14.20 -1.82 -15.13
CA ALA A 138 -14.24 -1.09 -13.88
C ALA A 138 -13.44 -1.78 -12.76
N ARG A 139 -13.52 -3.13 -12.66
CA ARG A 139 -12.75 -3.89 -11.66
C ARG A 139 -11.23 -3.79 -11.88
N GLN A 140 -10.82 -3.76 -13.15
CA GLN A 140 -9.43 -3.66 -13.56
C GLN A 140 -8.90 -2.23 -13.36
N SER A 141 -9.77 -1.22 -13.36
CA SER A 141 -9.35 0.19 -13.25
C SER A 141 -9.42 0.76 -11.83
N LEU A 142 -10.43 0.42 -11.02
CA LEU A 142 -10.61 1.06 -9.71
C LEU A 142 -9.70 0.48 -8.63
N LEU A 143 -9.57 -0.85 -8.52
CA LEU A 143 -8.76 -1.44 -7.46
C LEU A 143 -7.30 -0.96 -7.50
N PRO A 144 -6.62 -0.86 -8.66
CA PRO A 144 -5.28 -0.28 -8.72
C PRO A 144 -5.23 1.19 -8.29
N ARG A 145 -6.24 2.00 -8.60
CA ARG A 145 -6.33 3.40 -8.16
C ARG A 145 -6.47 3.50 -6.63
N ILE A 146 -7.34 2.67 -6.05
CA ILE A 146 -7.51 2.55 -4.59
C ILE A 146 -6.20 2.11 -3.93
N ASP A 147 -5.54 1.08 -4.45
CA ASP A 147 -4.26 0.60 -3.88
C ASP A 147 -3.17 1.68 -3.98
N ARG A 148 -3.11 2.40 -5.10
CA ARG A 148 -2.15 3.49 -5.31
C ARG A 148 -2.39 4.64 -4.33
N GLN A 149 -3.64 5.04 -4.09
CA GLN A 149 -3.96 6.03 -3.07
C GLN A 149 -3.61 5.50 -1.67
N GLY A 150 -4.01 4.28 -1.33
CA GLY A 150 -3.69 3.69 -0.03
C GLY A 150 -2.19 3.58 0.26
N ARG A 151 -1.38 3.35 -0.78
CA ARG A 151 0.09 3.42 -0.69
C ARG A 151 0.59 4.83 -0.44
N ALA A 152 -0.01 5.85 -1.06
CA ALA A 152 0.35 7.24 -0.80
C ALA A 152 0.08 7.61 0.67
N GLU A 153 -1.09 7.25 1.19
CA GLU A 153 -1.45 7.50 2.59
C GLU A 153 -0.47 6.83 3.56
N LEU A 154 -0.15 5.56 3.30
CA LEU A 154 0.79 4.82 4.12
C LEU A 154 2.22 5.39 4.02
N ASP A 155 2.68 5.72 2.81
CA ASP A 155 4.02 6.27 2.59
C ASP A 155 4.20 7.60 3.30
N ALA A 156 3.21 8.50 3.21
CA ALA A 156 3.24 9.79 3.89
C ALA A 156 3.34 9.62 5.41
N TRP A 157 2.51 8.76 6.01
CA TRP A 157 2.55 8.49 7.44
C TRP A 157 3.86 7.81 7.88
N CYS A 158 4.34 6.81 7.12
CA CYS A 158 5.53 6.05 7.44
C CYS A 158 6.81 6.89 7.44
N ARG A 159 6.90 7.96 6.63
CA ARG A 159 8.08 8.85 6.62
C ARG A 159 8.42 9.41 8.00
N GLU A 160 7.40 9.69 8.80
CA GLU A 160 7.56 10.28 10.14
C GLU A 160 7.50 9.23 11.25
N HIS A 161 6.70 8.18 11.10
CA HIS A 161 6.35 7.28 12.21
C HIS A 161 7.00 5.89 12.11
N ALA A 162 7.23 5.40 10.89
CA ALA A 162 7.66 4.01 10.65
C ALA A 162 8.44 3.88 9.32
N PRO A 163 9.64 4.48 9.21
CA PRO A 163 10.35 4.60 7.94
C PRO A 163 10.70 3.24 7.32
N ALA A 164 11.05 2.24 8.14
CA ALA A 164 11.31 0.88 7.68
C ALA A 164 10.07 0.22 7.03
N LEU A 165 8.86 0.46 7.58
CA LEU A 165 7.61 -0.03 6.99
C LEU A 165 7.32 0.65 5.66
N GLY A 166 7.54 1.97 5.57
CA GLY A 166 7.39 2.72 4.32
C GLY A 166 8.32 2.19 3.24
N GLU A 167 9.60 1.98 3.57
CA GLU A 167 10.57 1.38 2.66
C GLU A 167 10.19 -0.03 2.23
N TRP A 168 9.73 -0.87 3.16
CA TRP A 168 9.25 -2.22 2.84
C TRP A 168 8.06 -2.17 1.87
N SER A 169 7.09 -1.31 2.13
CA SER A 169 5.94 -1.08 1.24
C SER A 169 6.37 -0.66 -0.16
N ARG A 170 7.35 0.24 -0.28
CA ARG A 170 7.88 0.67 -1.59
C ARG A 170 8.53 -0.47 -2.36
N LEU A 171 9.36 -1.29 -1.70
CA LEU A 171 10.06 -2.41 -2.35
C LEU A 171 9.11 -3.49 -2.90
N LEU A 172 7.91 -3.64 -2.35
CA LEU A 172 6.91 -4.61 -2.80
C LEU A 172 6.18 -4.22 -4.10
N HIS A 173 6.37 -2.98 -4.57
CA HIS A 173 5.70 -2.39 -5.71
C HIS A 173 6.71 -1.85 -6.73
N GLU A 174 6.26 -1.67 -7.97
CA GLU A 174 7.08 -1.01 -8.98
C GLU A 174 7.40 0.42 -8.53
N PRO A 175 8.62 0.94 -8.81
CA PRO A 175 8.95 2.33 -8.56
C PRO A 175 7.98 3.23 -9.33
N GLU A 176 7.21 4.06 -8.61
CA GLU A 176 6.26 4.98 -9.21
C GLU A 176 6.08 6.23 -8.34
N THR A 177 5.61 7.31 -8.96
CA THR A 177 5.18 8.51 -8.25
C THR A 177 3.77 8.30 -7.70
N LEU A 178 3.63 8.42 -6.39
CA LEU A 178 2.35 8.30 -5.69
C LEU A 178 1.57 9.62 -5.73
N PRO A 179 0.22 9.57 -5.71
CA PRO A 179 -0.61 10.77 -5.55
C PRO A 179 -0.36 11.42 -4.17
N PRO A 180 -0.82 12.66 -3.95
CA PRO A 180 -0.77 13.26 -2.61
C PRO A 180 -1.69 12.49 -1.65
N ALA A 181 -1.19 12.30 -0.42
CA ALA A 181 -1.94 11.77 0.71
C ALA A 181 -2.86 12.85 1.28
N HIS A 182 -4.04 12.46 1.75
CA HIS A 182 -5.04 13.38 2.31
C HIS A 182 -5.75 12.84 3.56
N LEU A 183 -5.45 11.61 4.01
CA LEU A 183 -5.96 11.12 5.28
C LEU A 183 -5.19 11.74 6.45
N SER A 184 -5.89 11.91 7.57
CA SER A 184 -5.22 12.38 8.80
C SER A 184 -4.25 11.31 9.33
N PRO A 185 -3.08 11.71 9.88
CA PRO A 185 -2.12 10.77 10.47
C PRO A 185 -2.73 9.88 11.56
N ALA A 186 -3.68 10.40 12.34
CA ALA A 186 -4.37 9.67 13.39
C ALA A 186 -5.22 8.50 12.84
N LEU A 187 -5.89 8.71 11.69
CA LEU A 187 -6.66 7.66 11.04
C LEU A 187 -5.76 6.54 10.54
N VAL A 188 -4.64 6.89 9.90
CA VAL A 188 -3.66 5.92 9.40
C VAL A 188 -3.06 5.13 10.57
N ALA A 189 -2.70 5.80 11.66
CA ALA A 189 -2.19 5.15 12.87
C ALA A 189 -3.20 4.15 13.48
N ARG A 190 -4.49 4.49 13.51
CA ARG A 190 -5.55 3.60 14.00
C ARG A 190 -5.70 2.36 13.12
N ALA A 191 -5.72 2.54 11.79
CA ALA A 191 -5.80 1.43 10.85
C ALA A 191 -4.56 0.52 10.97
N HIS A 192 -3.37 1.11 11.04
CA HIS A 192 -2.12 0.39 11.26
C HIS A 192 -2.16 -0.46 12.55
N ALA A 193 -2.58 0.13 13.67
CA ALA A 193 -2.70 -0.58 14.95
C ALA A 193 -3.73 -1.72 14.91
N HIS A 194 -4.86 -1.52 14.23
CA HIS A 194 -5.88 -2.56 14.04
C HIS A 194 -5.32 -3.78 13.30
N HIS A 195 -4.63 -3.56 12.17
CA HIS A 195 -4.03 -4.62 11.37
C HIS A 195 -2.89 -5.36 12.07
N LEU A 196 -2.18 -4.70 12.98
CA LEU A 196 -1.18 -5.37 13.84
C LEU A 196 -1.83 -6.28 14.89
N ARG A 197 -2.94 -5.84 15.50
CA ARG A 197 -3.63 -6.60 16.56
C ARG A 197 -4.41 -7.80 16.02
N ALA A 198 -4.97 -7.71 14.82
CA ALA A 198 -5.72 -8.80 14.19
C ALA A 198 -4.87 -10.05 13.84
N ALA A 199 -3.57 -10.01 14.12
CA ALA A 199 -2.60 -11.05 13.85
C ALA A 199 -2.00 -11.72 15.10
N ALA A 200 -2.37 -11.24 16.29
CA ALA A 200 -2.03 -11.84 17.58
C ALA A 200 -3.17 -12.76 18.04
#